data_AF-A0AAU5E2E4-F1
#
_entry.id   AF-A0AAU5E2E4-F1
#
_cell.length_a   1.000
_cell.length_b   1.000
_cell.length_c   1.000
_cell.angle_alpha   90.00
_cell.angle_beta   90.00
_cell.angle_gamma   90.00
#
_symmetry.space_group_name_H-M   'P 1'
#
loop_
_entity.id
_entity.type
_entity.pdbx_description
1 polymer ?
#
loop_
_entity_poly.entity_id
_entity_poly.type
_entity_poly.pdbx_seq_one_letter_code
_entity_poly.pdbx_strand_id
1 'polypeptide(L)'
;MTAYDAIVLAGGAAKRLGGADKPGVRVGGRSLLDRVLAACTGAGTTVVVGGRRPTGRPVTWTRETPAGGGPLAALGAGVRHTTAERVLVLSADLPFLGASTVGALLAAAGQEGLEGALCADPGGRDQPLVAVYRAEPLRRELALLATEHGSLAGLPLRLLTAELDLARVEAGPLDSFDCDTWEDIATARARIREHGTVLDEWITAVKNELGIELDVDTGVLLDLARDAAHGVARPAAPLTTFLVGYAAAKASSGGGPEAAAEAVAEASRKAVALALRWEEEAGATNEADPQ
;
A
#
# COMPACT_ATOMS: atom_id res chain seq x y z
N MET A 1 16.71 -2.70 -12.85
CA MET A 1 16.27 -2.89 -11.45
C MET A 1 17.19 -3.90 -10.81
N THR A 2 17.74 -3.61 -9.63
CA THR A 2 18.57 -4.58 -8.89
C THR A 2 17.68 -5.70 -8.36
N ALA A 3 18.03 -6.96 -8.64
CA ALA A 3 17.24 -8.10 -8.18
C ALA A 3 17.30 -8.22 -6.64
N TYR A 4 16.14 -8.41 -6.02
CA TYR A 4 16.01 -8.62 -4.57
C TYR A 4 14.91 -9.65 -4.28
N ASP A 5 15.01 -10.30 -3.12
CA ASP A 5 13.93 -11.12 -2.56
C ASP A 5 13.30 -10.39 -1.37
N ALA A 6 12.06 -10.75 -1.03
CA ALA A 6 11.34 -10.16 0.09
C ALA A 6 10.94 -11.21 1.13
N ILE A 7 11.06 -10.86 2.41
CA ILE A 7 10.57 -11.60 3.56
C ILE A 7 9.57 -10.72 4.29
N VAL A 8 8.34 -11.19 4.44
CA VAL A 8 7.30 -10.52 5.22
C VAL A 8 7.01 -11.34 6.47
N LEU A 9 7.26 -10.76 7.64
CA LEU A 9 6.97 -11.40 8.93
C LEU A 9 5.49 -11.17 9.28
N ALA A 10 4.67 -12.17 9.01
CA ALA A 10 3.23 -12.20 9.28
C ALA A 10 2.92 -13.05 10.54
N GLY A 11 3.85 -13.04 11.49
CA GLY A 11 3.73 -13.70 12.79
C GLY A 11 3.40 -12.71 13.91
N GLY A 12 2.90 -13.24 15.03
CA GLY A 12 2.57 -12.45 16.22
C GLY A 12 1.27 -12.91 16.84
N ALA A 13 1.26 -13.11 18.15
CA ALA A 13 0.09 -13.62 18.87
C ALA A 13 -1.07 -12.60 18.99
N ALA A 14 -0.93 -11.41 18.40
CA ALA A 14 -1.93 -10.34 18.39
C ALA A 14 -2.64 -10.16 19.75
N LYS A 15 -1.87 -10.27 20.84
CA LYS A 15 -2.39 -10.30 22.21
C LYS A 15 -3.23 -9.06 22.53
N ARG A 16 -2.80 -7.91 21.98
CA ARG A 16 -3.47 -6.61 22.13
C ARG A 16 -4.71 -6.43 21.25
N LEU A 17 -4.93 -7.32 20.28
CA LEU A 17 -6.11 -7.35 19.41
C LEU A 17 -7.09 -8.47 19.80
N GLY A 18 -6.98 -9.00 21.02
CA GLY A 18 -7.87 -10.07 21.51
C GLY A 18 -7.65 -11.43 20.82
N GLY A 19 -6.46 -11.67 20.28
CA GLY A 19 -6.14 -12.92 19.55
C GLY A 19 -6.59 -12.94 18.09
N ALA A 20 -7.05 -11.80 17.55
CA ALA A 20 -7.41 -11.67 16.15
C ALA A 20 -6.18 -11.84 15.23
N ASP A 21 -6.38 -12.41 14.05
CA ASP A 21 -5.31 -12.53 13.05
C ASP A 21 -4.91 -11.16 12.48
N LYS A 22 -3.93 -10.49 13.12
CA LYS A 22 -3.49 -9.11 12.80
C LYS A 22 -3.16 -8.91 11.32
N PRO A 23 -2.31 -9.73 10.66
CA PRO A 23 -2.02 -9.56 9.23
C PRO A 23 -3.27 -9.70 8.33
N GLY A 24 -4.31 -10.39 8.79
CA GLY A 24 -5.59 -10.55 8.08
C GLY A 24 -6.57 -9.39 8.29
N VAL A 25 -6.30 -8.47 9.24
CA VAL A 25 -7.17 -7.31 9.49
C VAL A 25 -7.21 -6.41 8.26
N ARG A 26 -8.42 -6.00 7.87
CA ARG A 26 -8.62 -5.16 6.69
C ARG A 26 -8.57 -3.67 7.03
N VAL A 27 -7.81 -2.93 6.24
CA VAL A 27 -7.77 -1.46 6.21
C VAL A 27 -8.05 -1.05 4.77
N GLY A 28 -9.06 -0.21 4.52
CA GLY A 28 -9.46 0.17 3.15
C GLY A 28 -9.75 -1.04 2.23
N GLY A 29 -10.48 -2.05 2.71
CA GLY A 29 -10.85 -3.23 1.90
C GLY A 29 -9.76 -4.29 1.69
N ARG A 30 -8.47 -3.96 1.85
CA ARG A 30 -7.34 -4.90 1.72
C ARG A 30 -6.82 -5.36 3.08
N SER A 31 -6.31 -6.60 3.17
CA SER A 31 -5.64 -7.06 4.39
C SER A 31 -4.33 -6.29 4.60
N LEU A 32 -3.89 -6.14 5.86
CA LEU A 32 -2.59 -5.53 6.16
C LEU A 32 -1.45 -6.25 5.42
N LEU A 33 -1.48 -7.58 5.40
CA LEU A 33 -0.53 -8.38 4.64
C LEU A 33 -0.53 -8.02 3.14
N ASP A 34 -1.71 -7.94 2.51
CA ASP A 34 -1.79 -7.61 1.08
C ASP A 34 -1.29 -6.20 0.76
N ARG A 35 -1.42 -5.24 1.69
CA ARG A 35 -0.84 -3.90 1.53
C ARG A 35 0.67 -3.95 1.48
N VAL A 36 1.30 -4.69 2.40
CA VAL A 36 2.75 -4.88 2.42
C VAL A 36 3.23 -5.65 1.17
N LEU A 37 2.48 -6.68 0.76
CA LEU A 37 2.79 -7.46 -0.44
C LEU A 37 2.70 -6.63 -1.74
N ALA A 38 1.86 -5.60 -1.78
CA ALA A 38 1.77 -4.66 -2.89
C ALA A 38 2.98 -3.72 -2.98
N ALA A 39 3.64 -3.41 -1.85
CA ALA A 39 4.85 -2.59 -1.83
C ALA A 39 6.09 -3.32 -2.40
N CYS A 40 6.06 -4.66 -2.47
CA CYS A 40 7.20 -5.49 -2.91
C CYS A 40 6.92 -6.31 -4.19
N THR A 41 6.14 -5.77 -5.14
CA THR A 41 5.85 -6.40 -6.45
C THR A 41 7.10 -6.69 -7.28
N GLY A 42 8.16 -5.91 -7.12
CA GLY A 42 9.44 -6.12 -7.82
C GLY A 42 10.33 -7.24 -7.27
N ALA A 43 9.95 -7.90 -6.18
CA ALA A 43 10.75 -9.00 -5.59
C ALA A 43 10.69 -10.25 -6.46
N GLY A 44 11.84 -10.90 -6.69
CA GLY A 44 11.94 -12.17 -7.41
C GLY A 44 11.21 -13.29 -6.67
N THR A 45 11.56 -13.47 -5.40
CA THR A 45 10.85 -14.35 -4.46
C THR A 45 10.24 -13.54 -3.32
N THR A 46 8.99 -13.84 -2.97
CA THR A 46 8.34 -13.30 -1.77
C THR A 46 8.03 -14.41 -0.79
N VAL A 47 8.63 -14.34 0.39
CA VAL A 47 8.49 -15.31 1.48
C VAL A 47 7.65 -14.67 2.57
N VAL A 48 6.59 -15.35 3.01
CA VAL A 48 5.80 -14.94 4.17
C VAL A 48 6.02 -15.92 5.31
N VAL A 49 6.44 -15.40 6.46
CA VAL A 49 6.73 -16.19 7.66
C VAL A 49 5.56 -16.06 8.62
N GLY A 50 4.84 -17.16 8.86
CA GLY A 50 3.65 -17.18 9.71
C GLY A 50 2.65 -18.26 9.32
N GLY A 51 1.45 -18.23 9.92
CA GLY A 51 0.36 -19.14 9.54
C GLY A 51 -0.12 -18.88 8.11
N ARG A 52 -0.46 -19.90 7.33
CA ARG A 52 -0.98 -19.70 5.96
C ARG A 52 -2.33 -18.99 5.96
N ARG A 53 -2.56 -18.11 4.98
CA ARG A 53 -3.83 -17.39 4.75
C ARG A 53 -3.96 -16.96 3.28
N PRO A 54 -5.16 -16.57 2.81
CA PRO A 54 -5.33 -15.98 1.49
C PRO A 54 -4.46 -14.73 1.31
N THR A 55 -3.91 -14.57 0.10
CA THR A 55 -3.09 -13.42 -0.30
C THR A 55 -3.46 -13.04 -1.73
N GLY A 56 -3.36 -11.75 -2.07
CA GLY A 56 -3.67 -11.21 -3.39
C GLY A 56 -2.65 -11.56 -4.47
N ARG A 57 -1.54 -12.22 -4.11
CA ARG A 57 -0.49 -12.69 -5.04
C ARG A 57 0.15 -13.98 -4.53
N PRO A 58 0.79 -14.79 -5.40
CA PRO A 58 1.55 -15.96 -4.98
C PRO A 58 2.71 -15.59 -4.04
N VAL A 59 2.90 -16.39 -2.99
CA VAL A 59 4.00 -16.27 -2.02
C VAL A 59 4.49 -17.65 -1.57
N THR A 60 5.74 -17.73 -1.12
CA THR A 60 6.30 -18.90 -0.43
C THR A 60 6.01 -18.78 1.05
N TRP A 61 5.36 -19.79 1.64
CA TRP A 61 5.06 -19.79 3.07
C TRP A 61 6.11 -20.58 3.84
N THR A 62 6.54 -20.04 4.97
CA THR A 62 7.37 -20.75 5.96
C THR A 62 6.98 -20.35 7.37
N ARG A 63 7.59 -20.99 8.37
CA ARG A 63 7.34 -20.70 9.79
C ARG A 63 8.59 -21.02 10.61
N GLU A 64 8.87 -20.18 11.59
CA GLU A 64 9.90 -20.43 12.58
C GLU A 64 9.59 -21.62 13.49
N THR A 65 10.65 -22.24 13.99
CA THR A 65 10.58 -23.36 14.94
C THR A 65 11.39 -23.03 16.19
N PRO A 66 10.80 -23.08 17.40
CA PRO A 66 9.37 -23.31 17.67
C PRO A 66 8.50 -22.15 17.18
N ALA A 67 7.25 -22.43 16.85
CA ALA A 67 6.29 -21.41 16.45
C ALA A 67 6.12 -20.35 17.56
N GLY A 68 6.13 -19.07 17.19
CA GLY A 68 6.12 -17.97 18.15
C GLY A 68 7.51 -17.67 18.74
N GLY A 69 8.58 -18.18 18.13
CA GLY A 69 9.98 -17.94 18.53
C GLY A 69 10.45 -16.49 18.39
N GLY A 70 9.60 -15.57 17.96
CA GLY A 70 9.92 -14.15 17.83
C GLY A 70 10.51 -13.77 16.46
N PRO A 71 10.71 -12.47 16.23
CA PRO A 71 11.01 -11.95 14.90
C PRO A 71 12.39 -12.37 14.37
N LEU A 72 13.40 -12.55 15.22
CA LEU A 72 14.72 -13.02 14.77
C LEU A 72 14.67 -14.47 14.27
N ALA A 73 13.96 -15.35 15.00
CA ALA A 73 13.73 -16.72 14.55
C ALA A 73 12.91 -16.77 13.25
N ALA A 74 11.92 -15.88 13.11
CA ALA A 74 11.11 -15.75 11.90
C ALA A 74 11.95 -15.29 10.69
N LEU A 75 12.83 -14.30 10.89
CA LEU A 75 13.79 -13.88 9.86
C LEU A 75 14.73 -15.02 9.46
N GLY A 76 15.26 -15.77 10.44
CA GLY A 76 16.10 -16.95 10.19
C GLY A 76 15.39 -18.07 9.41
N ALA A 77 14.08 -18.24 9.60
CA ALA A 77 13.28 -19.17 8.80
C ALA A 77 13.05 -18.65 7.38
N GLY A 78 12.75 -17.35 7.23
CA GLY A 78 12.52 -16.70 5.94
C GLY A 78 13.74 -16.73 5.02
N VAL A 79 14.94 -16.42 5.55
CA VAL A 79 16.16 -16.24 4.75
C VAL A 79 16.64 -17.53 4.06
N ARG A 80 16.17 -18.70 4.52
CA ARG A 80 16.45 -20.00 3.90
C ARG A 80 15.78 -20.18 2.55
N HIS A 81 14.77 -19.37 2.26
CA HIS A 81 14.01 -19.40 1.01
C HIS A 81 14.38 -18.25 0.06
N THR A 82 15.41 -17.45 0.39
CA THR A 82 15.89 -16.37 -0.47
C THR A 82 17.22 -16.76 -1.12
N THR A 83 17.46 -16.24 -2.32
CA THR A 83 18.67 -16.48 -3.13
C THR A 83 19.28 -15.20 -3.68
N ALA A 84 18.53 -14.10 -3.73
CA ALA A 84 19.04 -12.81 -4.15
C ALA A 84 20.13 -12.27 -3.21
N GLU A 85 20.97 -11.38 -3.75
CA GLU A 85 22.02 -10.68 -3.00
C GLU A 85 21.44 -9.73 -1.95
N ARG A 86 20.24 -9.21 -2.19
CA ARG A 86 19.54 -8.28 -1.30
C ARG A 86 18.22 -8.88 -0.84
N VAL A 87 17.94 -8.74 0.46
CA VAL A 87 16.74 -9.24 1.10
C VAL A 87 16.00 -8.08 1.76
N LEU A 88 14.84 -7.73 1.20
CA LEU A 88 13.89 -6.80 1.81
C LEU A 88 13.15 -7.52 2.95
N VAL A 89 13.17 -6.97 4.15
CA VAL A 89 12.52 -7.53 5.34
C VAL A 89 11.47 -6.54 5.83
N LEU A 90 10.23 -7.02 5.90
CA LEU A 90 9.05 -6.21 6.22
C LEU A 90 8.23 -6.85 7.34
N SER A 91 7.69 -6.03 8.24
CA SER A 91 6.57 -6.43 9.09
C SER A 91 5.26 -6.45 8.28
N ALA A 92 4.32 -7.33 8.61
CA ALA A 92 3.07 -7.48 7.86
C ALA A 92 1.98 -6.45 8.22
N ASP A 93 2.28 -5.47 9.07
CA ASP A 93 1.33 -4.54 9.70
C ASP A 93 1.60 -3.07 9.37
N LEU A 94 2.22 -2.82 8.21
CA LEU A 94 2.60 -1.51 7.70
C LEU A 94 1.61 -1.05 6.62
N PRO A 95 0.42 -0.51 6.97
CA PRO A 95 -0.64 -0.18 6.00
C PRO A 95 -0.28 0.90 4.98
N PHE A 96 0.75 1.70 5.24
CA PHE A 96 1.15 2.84 4.40
C PHE A 96 2.49 2.64 3.69
N LEU A 97 3.12 1.48 3.85
CA LEU A 97 4.40 1.20 3.18
C LEU A 97 4.25 1.30 1.66
N GLY A 98 5.08 2.14 1.04
CA GLY A 98 5.06 2.39 -0.40
C GLY A 98 6.28 1.83 -1.14
N ALA A 99 6.15 1.74 -2.48
CA ALA A 99 7.25 1.35 -3.36
C ALA A 99 8.41 2.37 -3.35
N SER A 100 8.13 3.65 -3.05
CA SER A 100 9.15 4.70 -2.88
C SER A 100 10.08 4.40 -1.71
N THR A 101 9.53 4.03 -0.55
CA THR A 101 10.29 3.63 0.65
C THR A 101 11.17 2.41 0.35
N VAL A 102 10.61 1.40 -0.33
CA VAL A 102 11.36 0.21 -0.76
C VAL A 102 12.50 0.60 -1.71
N GLY A 103 12.24 1.50 -2.67
CA GLY A 103 13.25 2.03 -3.58
C GLY A 103 14.38 2.76 -2.85
N ALA A 104 14.06 3.59 -1.86
CA ALA A 104 15.04 4.32 -1.05
C ALA A 104 15.94 3.36 -0.24
N LEU A 105 15.35 2.32 0.39
CA LEU A 105 16.11 1.30 1.11
C LEU A 105 17.04 0.51 0.18
N LEU A 106 16.55 0.11 -1.00
CA LEU A 106 17.35 -0.61 -1.99
C LEU A 106 18.52 0.24 -2.52
N ALA A 107 18.31 1.55 -2.68
CA ALA A 107 19.35 2.49 -3.09
C ALA A 107 20.42 2.65 -2.01
N ALA A 108 20.00 2.86 -0.75
CA ALA A 108 20.91 3.00 0.38
C ALA A 108 21.74 1.73 0.63
N ALA A 109 21.11 0.54 0.60
CA ALA A 109 21.82 -0.74 0.74
C ALA A 109 22.82 -1.03 -0.40
N GLY A 110 22.74 -0.29 -1.51
CA GLY A 110 23.65 -0.37 -2.65
C GLY A 110 24.94 0.42 -2.48
N GLN A 111 25.10 1.23 -1.43
CA GLN A 111 26.33 1.99 -1.18
C GLN A 111 27.48 1.05 -0.76
N GLU A 112 28.71 1.42 -1.12
CA GLU A 112 29.91 0.65 -0.75
C GLU A 112 30.14 0.65 0.76
N GLY A 113 30.69 -0.45 1.29
CA GLY A 113 30.94 -0.63 2.72
C GLY A 113 29.72 -1.06 3.54
N LEU A 114 28.50 -0.71 3.11
CA LEU A 114 27.29 -1.02 3.87
C LEU A 114 26.81 -2.46 3.66
N GLU A 115 26.34 -3.06 4.75
CA GLU A 115 25.73 -4.40 4.78
C GLU A 115 24.20 -4.34 4.72
N GLY A 116 23.61 -3.15 4.69
CA GLY A 116 22.19 -2.95 4.49
C GLY A 116 21.73 -1.52 4.74
N ALA A 117 20.41 -1.35 4.81
CA ALA A 117 19.76 -0.11 5.19
C ALA A 117 18.45 -0.43 5.93
N LEU A 118 18.09 0.39 6.91
CA LEU A 118 16.82 0.30 7.62
C LEU A 118 16.15 1.66 7.70
N CYS A 119 14.83 1.67 7.85
CA CYS A 119 14.11 2.89 8.16
C CYS A 119 14.33 3.30 9.62
N ALA A 120 14.43 4.60 9.86
CA ALA A 120 14.23 5.17 11.18
C ALA A 120 12.86 5.87 11.22
N ASP A 121 12.12 5.68 12.32
CA ASP A 121 10.87 6.42 12.53
C ASP A 121 11.15 7.92 12.80
N PRO A 122 10.13 8.80 12.80
CA PRO A 122 10.32 10.22 13.07
C PRO A 122 10.94 10.55 14.45
N GLY A 123 10.93 9.60 15.39
CA GLY A 123 11.60 9.70 16.69
C GLY A 123 13.06 9.25 16.67
N GLY A 124 13.58 8.86 15.50
CA GLY A 124 14.95 8.38 15.31
C GLY A 124 15.16 6.92 15.72
N ARG A 125 14.08 6.15 15.93
CA ARG A 125 14.18 4.74 16.32
C ARG A 125 14.29 3.87 15.07
N ASP A 126 15.30 2.99 15.09
CA ASP A 126 15.53 2.02 14.02
C ASP A 126 14.39 0.99 13.90
N GLN A 127 13.99 0.72 12.66
CA GLN A 127 12.95 -0.21 12.28
C GLN A 127 13.58 -1.41 11.54
N PRO A 128 14.08 -2.42 12.27
CA PRO A 128 14.76 -3.58 11.67
C PRO A 128 13.85 -4.48 10.81
N LEU A 129 12.54 -4.26 10.87
CA LEU A 129 11.55 -4.93 10.03
C LEU A 129 10.97 -3.99 8.96
N VAL A 130 11.70 -2.92 8.64
CA VAL A 130 11.50 -2.07 7.47
C VAL A 130 12.89 -1.80 6.89
N ALA A 131 13.49 -2.84 6.32
CA ALA A 131 14.92 -2.85 6.03
C ALA A 131 15.26 -3.66 4.78
N VAL A 132 16.39 -3.34 4.15
CA VAL A 132 17.04 -4.17 3.12
C VAL A 132 18.41 -4.59 3.66
N TYR A 133 18.65 -5.89 3.72
CA TYR A 133 19.92 -6.45 4.14
C TYR A 133 20.65 -7.07 2.95
N ARG A 134 21.99 -7.02 2.95
CA ARG A 134 22.81 -7.89 2.11
C ARG A 134 22.73 -9.31 2.64
N ALA A 135 22.53 -10.25 1.72
CA ALA A 135 22.15 -11.61 2.06
C ALA A 135 23.30 -12.43 2.66
N GLU A 136 24.56 -12.12 2.34
CA GLU A 136 25.72 -12.80 2.94
C GLU A 136 25.91 -12.38 4.41
N PRO A 137 26.07 -11.08 4.76
CA PRO A 137 26.20 -10.66 6.15
C PRO A 137 25.02 -11.07 7.02
N LEU A 138 23.80 -10.92 6.49
CA LEU A 138 22.58 -11.34 7.19
C LEU A 138 22.63 -12.83 7.57
N ARG A 139 23.00 -13.72 6.62
CA ARG A 139 23.08 -15.16 6.90
C ARG A 139 24.22 -15.50 7.85
N ARG A 140 25.37 -14.82 7.72
CA ARG A 140 26.53 -14.96 8.61
C ARG A 140 26.14 -14.65 10.05
N GLU A 141 25.58 -13.48 10.32
CA GLU A 141 25.23 -13.05 11.67
C GLU A 141 24.11 -13.90 12.28
N LEU A 142 23.10 -14.29 11.49
CA LEU A 142 22.07 -15.24 11.97
C LEU A 142 22.68 -16.60 12.37
N ALA A 143 23.69 -17.08 11.64
CA ALA A 143 24.37 -18.34 11.98
C ALA A 143 25.25 -18.21 13.23
N LEU A 144 25.97 -17.09 13.39
CA LEU A 144 26.78 -16.80 14.57
C LEU A 144 25.90 -16.72 15.83
N LEU A 145 24.82 -15.93 15.79
CA LEU A 145 23.88 -15.80 16.90
C LEU A 145 23.22 -17.14 17.27
N ALA A 146 22.85 -17.95 16.27
CA ALA A 146 22.28 -19.27 16.52
C ALA A 146 23.30 -20.22 17.17
N THR A 147 24.59 -20.10 16.83
CA THR A 147 25.66 -20.92 17.41
C THR A 147 25.99 -20.47 18.83
N GLU A 148 26.07 -19.16 19.07
CA GLU A 148 26.38 -18.59 20.38
C GLU A 148 25.28 -18.86 21.42
N HIS A 149 24.02 -18.67 21.04
CA HIS A 149 22.88 -18.80 21.94
C HIS A 149 22.15 -20.16 21.85
N GLY A 150 22.60 -21.04 20.95
CA GLY A 150 21.97 -22.35 20.66
C GLY A 150 20.67 -22.29 19.85
N SER A 151 20.00 -21.14 19.79
CA SER A 151 18.81 -20.89 18.98
C SER A 151 18.58 -19.39 18.78
N LEU A 152 17.87 -19.02 17.70
CA LEU A 152 17.39 -17.65 17.48
C LEU A 152 16.09 -17.34 18.24
N ALA A 153 15.46 -18.35 18.85
CA ALA A 153 14.17 -18.19 19.52
C ALA A 153 14.27 -17.30 20.76
N GLY A 154 13.39 -16.30 20.85
CA GLY A 154 13.32 -15.35 21.97
C GLY A 154 14.37 -14.23 21.94
N LEU A 155 15.30 -14.26 20.98
CA LEU A 155 16.33 -13.24 20.85
C LEU A 155 15.79 -11.96 20.20
N PRO A 156 16.23 -10.77 20.65
CA PRO A 156 15.83 -9.51 20.06
C PRO A 156 16.58 -9.23 18.75
N LEU A 157 15.92 -8.60 17.77
CA LEU A 157 16.53 -8.19 16.49
C LEU A 157 17.74 -7.27 16.66
N ARG A 158 17.84 -6.54 17.77
CA ARG A 158 18.97 -5.63 18.03
C ARG A 158 20.33 -6.33 18.06
N LEU A 159 20.36 -7.62 18.39
CA LEU A 159 21.62 -8.39 18.35
C LEU A 159 22.12 -8.52 16.92
N LEU A 160 21.21 -8.73 15.96
CA LEU A 160 21.56 -8.78 14.54
C LEU A 160 21.99 -7.40 14.04
N THR A 161 21.23 -6.34 14.33
CA THR A 161 21.54 -5.02 13.78
C THR A 161 22.76 -4.36 14.41
N ALA A 162 23.19 -4.80 15.60
CA ALA A 162 24.40 -4.30 16.23
C ALA A 162 25.69 -4.79 15.53
N GLU A 163 25.61 -5.93 14.83
CA GLU A 163 26.74 -6.57 14.14
C GLU A 163 26.79 -6.25 12.64
N LEU A 164 25.88 -5.39 12.15
CA LEU A 164 25.79 -5.02 10.74
C LEU A 164 26.03 -3.53 10.54
N ASP A 165 26.78 -3.18 9.49
CA ASP A 165 26.91 -1.78 9.05
C ASP A 165 25.68 -1.36 8.21
N LEU A 166 24.77 -0.60 8.82
CA LEU A 166 23.47 -0.27 8.24
C LEU A 166 23.30 1.24 8.06
N ALA A 167 22.94 1.65 6.83
CA ALA A 167 22.43 3.00 6.61
C ALA A 167 21.07 3.21 7.29
N ARG A 168 20.84 4.42 7.78
CA ARG A 168 19.52 4.88 8.20
C ARG A 168 18.88 5.67 7.07
N VAL A 169 17.68 5.26 6.68
CA VAL A 169 16.83 5.97 5.74
C VAL A 169 15.69 6.61 6.53
N GLU A 170 15.50 7.92 6.38
CA GLU A 170 14.36 8.58 7.00
C GLU A 170 13.08 8.08 6.34
N ALA A 171 12.21 7.46 7.14
CA ALA A 171 10.88 7.08 6.72
C ALA A 171 10.04 8.33 6.47
N GLY A 172 9.16 8.30 5.46
CA GLY A 172 8.02 9.22 5.45
C GLY A 172 7.23 9.08 6.75
N PRO A 173 6.45 10.10 7.16
CA PRO A 173 5.76 10.10 8.47
C PRO A 173 4.86 8.90 8.75
N LEU A 174 4.47 8.17 7.70
CA LEU A 174 3.58 7.01 7.75
C LEU A 174 4.27 5.69 7.39
N ASP A 175 5.46 5.72 6.80
CA ASP A 175 6.04 4.53 6.16
C ASP A 175 6.43 3.45 7.19
N SER A 176 6.73 3.86 8.42
CA SER A 176 7.00 2.98 9.56
C SER A 176 5.83 2.84 10.54
N PHE A 177 4.64 3.32 10.18
CA PHE A 177 3.47 3.24 11.05
C PHE A 177 2.97 1.79 11.11
N ASP A 178 3.09 1.15 12.27
CA ASP A 178 2.65 -0.22 12.52
C ASP A 178 1.30 -0.26 13.27
N CYS A 179 0.39 -1.13 12.83
CA CYS A 179 -0.94 -1.20 13.41
C CYS A 179 -1.04 -2.15 14.62
N ASP A 180 -0.40 -1.83 15.75
CA ASP A 180 -0.32 -2.69 16.93
C ASP A 180 -1.62 -2.90 17.73
N THR A 181 -2.53 -1.94 17.64
CA THR A 181 -3.77 -1.89 18.43
C THR A 181 -4.99 -1.61 17.54
N TRP A 182 -6.20 -1.81 18.11
CA TRP A 182 -7.45 -1.47 17.41
C TRP A 182 -7.57 0.03 17.13
N GLU A 183 -6.96 0.87 17.97
CA GLU A 183 -6.88 2.32 17.78
C GLU A 183 -5.99 2.66 16.58
N ASP A 184 -4.86 1.97 16.42
CA ASP A 184 -3.98 2.14 15.25
C ASP A 184 -4.69 1.72 13.97
N ILE A 185 -5.47 0.63 14.00
CA ILE A 185 -6.29 0.20 12.86
C ILE A 185 -7.36 1.24 12.53
N ALA A 186 -8.03 1.81 13.53
CA ALA A 186 -9.03 2.85 13.31
C ALA A 186 -8.41 4.11 12.70
N THR A 187 -7.26 4.53 13.23
CA THR A 187 -6.46 5.65 12.70
C THR A 187 -6.02 5.37 11.27
N ALA A 188 -5.54 4.15 10.98
CA ALA A 188 -5.15 3.75 9.63
C ALA A 188 -6.32 3.81 8.65
N ARG A 189 -7.50 3.31 9.06
CA ARG A 189 -8.72 3.38 8.25
C ARG A 189 -9.18 4.81 7.99
N ALA A 190 -9.06 5.71 8.98
CA ALA A 190 -9.40 7.11 8.82
C ALA A 190 -8.46 7.79 7.81
N ARG A 191 -7.14 7.64 7.99
CA ARG A 191 -6.13 8.24 7.10
C ARG A 191 -6.20 7.74 5.66
N ILE A 192 -6.44 6.45 5.45
CA ILE A 192 -6.62 5.90 4.11
C ILE A 192 -7.84 6.55 3.42
N ARG A 193 -8.93 6.83 4.16
CA ARG A 193 -10.09 7.57 3.63
C ARG A 193 -9.80 9.04 3.30
N GLU A 194 -8.90 9.69 4.04
CA GLU A 194 -8.56 11.11 3.86
C GLU A 194 -7.63 11.37 2.65
N HIS A 195 -6.74 10.44 2.30
CA HIS A 195 -5.70 10.65 1.28
C HIS A 195 -6.07 10.23 -0.16
N GLY A 196 -7.34 10.03 -0.49
CA GLY A 196 -7.79 9.77 -1.88
C GLY A 196 -7.44 8.39 -2.45
N THR A 197 -6.49 7.66 -1.87
CA THR A 197 -6.16 6.26 -2.24
C THR A 197 -7.32 5.29 -2.02
N VAL A 198 -8.24 5.58 -1.09
CA VAL A 198 -9.51 4.83 -0.98
C VAL A 198 -10.35 4.96 -2.23
N LEU A 199 -10.36 6.12 -2.89
CA LEU A 199 -11.22 6.32 -4.04
C LEU A 199 -10.70 5.49 -5.22
N ASP A 200 -9.40 5.51 -5.50
CA ASP A 200 -8.80 4.70 -6.56
C ASP A 200 -8.89 3.20 -6.26
N GLU A 201 -8.64 2.79 -5.01
CA GLU A 201 -8.80 1.40 -4.57
C GLU A 201 -10.26 0.95 -4.65
N TRP A 202 -11.21 1.82 -4.26
CA TRP A 202 -12.65 1.57 -4.32
C TRP A 202 -13.14 1.47 -5.75
N ILE A 203 -12.74 2.41 -6.62
CA ILE A 203 -13.07 2.39 -8.04
C ILE A 203 -12.50 1.13 -8.69
N THR A 204 -11.27 0.74 -8.37
CA THR A 204 -10.67 -0.51 -8.86
C THR A 204 -11.48 -1.73 -8.39
N ALA A 205 -11.86 -1.78 -7.12
CA ALA A 205 -12.66 -2.89 -6.58
C ALA A 205 -14.05 -2.98 -7.23
N VAL A 206 -14.72 -1.85 -7.41
CA VAL A 206 -16.03 -1.76 -8.09
C VAL A 206 -15.91 -2.15 -9.56
N LYS A 207 -14.88 -1.70 -10.27
CA LYS A 207 -14.61 -2.10 -11.66
C LYS A 207 -14.46 -3.62 -11.78
N ASN A 208 -13.70 -4.24 -10.88
CA ASN A 208 -13.50 -5.69 -10.88
C ASN A 208 -14.80 -6.45 -10.58
N GLU A 209 -15.55 -6.04 -9.55
CA GLU A 209 -16.81 -6.68 -9.16
C GLU A 209 -17.87 -6.59 -10.28
N LEU A 210 -17.91 -5.47 -10.99
CA LEU A 210 -18.85 -5.23 -12.08
C LEU A 210 -18.34 -5.69 -13.45
N GLY A 211 -17.11 -6.21 -13.56
CA GLY A 211 -16.50 -6.63 -14.83
C GLY A 211 -16.28 -5.48 -15.82
N ILE A 212 -15.95 -4.29 -15.33
CA ILE A 212 -15.78 -3.08 -16.12
C ILE A 212 -14.30 -2.86 -16.46
N GLU A 213 -13.96 -3.05 -17.73
CA GLU A 213 -12.68 -2.62 -18.31
C GLU A 213 -12.85 -1.24 -18.95
N LEU A 214 -12.79 -0.20 -18.13
CA LEU A 214 -12.89 1.19 -18.57
C LEU A 214 -11.79 1.99 -17.89
N ASP A 215 -10.92 2.62 -18.67
CA ASP A 215 -9.87 3.51 -18.17
C ASP A 215 -10.25 4.96 -18.46
N VAL A 216 -10.80 5.64 -17.45
CA VAL A 216 -11.28 7.02 -17.54
C VAL A 216 -10.60 7.86 -16.49
N ASP A 217 -10.30 9.11 -16.86
CA ASP A 217 -9.78 10.11 -15.93
C ASP A 217 -10.84 10.40 -14.85
N THR A 218 -10.61 9.86 -13.65
CA THR A 218 -11.48 10.02 -12.50
C THR A 218 -11.49 11.47 -12.00
N GLY A 219 -10.39 12.20 -12.16
CA GLY A 219 -10.29 13.62 -11.81
C GLY A 219 -11.29 14.44 -12.60
N VAL A 220 -11.37 14.23 -13.92
CA VAL A 220 -12.32 14.91 -14.81
C VAL A 220 -13.78 14.67 -14.38
N LEU A 221 -14.12 13.44 -13.99
CA LEU A 221 -15.49 13.12 -13.53
C LEU A 221 -15.82 13.75 -12.17
N LEU A 222 -14.84 13.84 -11.27
CA LEU A 222 -15.02 14.47 -9.96
C LEU A 222 -15.11 15.99 -10.06
N ASP A 223 -14.32 16.60 -10.95
CA ASP A 223 -14.39 18.03 -11.23
C ASP A 223 -15.73 18.37 -11.89
N LEU A 224 -16.21 17.59 -12.86
CA LEU A 224 -17.56 17.75 -13.41
C LEU A 224 -18.65 17.64 -12.33
N ALA A 225 -18.54 16.66 -11.43
CA ALA A 225 -19.49 16.52 -10.33
C ALA A 225 -19.47 17.76 -9.41
N ARG A 226 -18.28 18.30 -9.14
CA ARG A 226 -18.10 19.54 -8.37
C ARG A 226 -18.75 20.73 -9.07
N ASP A 227 -18.50 20.90 -10.36
CA ASP A 227 -19.02 22.02 -11.15
C ASP A 227 -20.55 21.96 -11.22
N ALA A 228 -21.13 20.77 -11.45
CA ALA A 228 -22.58 20.58 -11.42
C ALA A 228 -23.17 20.85 -10.01
N ALA A 229 -22.49 20.45 -8.93
CA ALA A 229 -22.96 20.73 -7.58
C ALA A 229 -23.00 22.23 -7.24
N HIS A 230 -22.02 23.00 -7.73
CA HIS A 230 -21.90 24.43 -7.45
C HIS A 230 -22.70 25.29 -8.42
N GLY A 231 -22.58 25.05 -9.73
CA GLY A 231 -23.20 25.87 -10.77
C GLY A 231 -24.68 25.55 -11.03
N VAL A 232 -25.17 24.38 -10.62
CA VAL A 232 -26.57 23.97 -10.80
C VAL A 232 -27.28 23.78 -9.46
N ALA A 233 -26.96 22.70 -8.75
CA ALA A 233 -27.48 22.38 -7.42
C ALA A 233 -26.75 21.15 -6.86
N ARG A 234 -26.63 21.01 -5.54
CA ARG A 234 -25.97 19.85 -4.92
C ARG A 234 -26.41 18.47 -5.46
N PRO A 235 -27.71 18.18 -5.71
CA PRO A 235 -28.13 16.90 -6.27
C PRO A 235 -27.71 16.66 -7.74
N ALA A 236 -27.30 17.71 -8.47
CA ALA A 236 -26.90 17.59 -9.87
C ALA A 236 -25.60 16.81 -10.05
N ALA A 237 -24.72 16.76 -9.05
CA ALA A 237 -23.46 16.01 -9.10
C ALA A 237 -23.62 14.52 -9.47
N PRO A 238 -24.35 13.69 -8.69
CA PRO A 238 -24.52 12.28 -9.01
C PRO A 238 -25.38 12.04 -10.26
N LEU A 239 -26.35 12.92 -10.56
CA LEU A 239 -27.23 12.77 -11.72
C LEU A 239 -26.47 13.05 -13.03
N THR A 240 -25.61 14.06 -13.04
CA THR A 240 -24.81 14.44 -14.20
C THR A 240 -23.79 13.35 -14.56
N THR A 241 -23.08 12.82 -13.56
CA THR A 241 -22.10 11.75 -13.78
C THR A 241 -22.76 10.44 -14.23
N PHE A 242 -23.95 10.11 -13.73
CA PHE A 242 -24.75 8.98 -14.23
C PHE A 242 -25.14 9.16 -15.71
N LEU A 243 -25.63 10.35 -16.09
CA LEU A 243 -26.03 10.64 -17.47
C LEU A 243 -24.85 10.63 -18.44
N VAL A 244 -23.68 11.11 -18.02
CA VAL A 244 -22.43 11.00 -18.79
C VAL A 244 -22.10 9.53 -19.04
N GLY A 245 -22.11 8.69 -18.01
CA GLY A 245 -21.87 7.25 -18.15
C GLY A 245 -22.87 6.58 -19.10
N TYR A 246 -24.17 6.90 -18.95
CA TYR A 246 -25.23 6.37 -19.82
C TYR A 246 -25.07 6.81 -21.28
N ALA A 247 -24.77 8.08 -21.52
CA ALA A 247 -24.53 8.63 -22.86
C ALA A 247 -23.30 8.00 -23.51
N ALA A 248 -22.21 7.84 -22.76
CA ALA A 248 -20.99 7.21 -23.23
C ALA A 248 -21.21 5.74 -23.61
N ALA A 249 -21.95 4.98 -22.79
CA ALA A 249 -22.31 3.59 -23.10
C ALA A 249 -23.14 3.48 -24.39
N LYS A 250 -24.06 4.43 -24.64
CA LYS A 250 -24.84 4.47 -25.88
C LYS A 250 -23.98 4.83 -27.09
N ALA A 251 -23.05 5.76 -26.94
CA ALA A 251 -22.18 6.25 -28.03
C ALA A 251 -21.08 5.26 -28.40
N SER A 252 -20.63 4.44 -27.45
CA SER A 252 -19.59 3.43 -27.64
C SER A 252 -20.13 2.02 -27.90
N SER A 253 -21.43 1.87 -28.18
CA SER A 253 -22.04 0.55 -28.40
C SER A 253 -21.35 -0.21 -29.54
N GLY A 254 -20.73 -1.35 -29.21
CA GLY A 254 -19.94 -2.17 -30.15
C GLY A 254 -18.48 -1.75 -30.30
N GLY A 255 -18.03 -0.70 -29.62
CA GLY A 255 -16.64 -0.30 -29.48
C GLY A 255 -15.96 -0.95 -28.25
N GLY A 256 -14.63 -1.03 -28.28
CA GLY A 256 -13.83 -1.51 -27.14
C GLY A 256 -13.68 -0.47 -26.01
N PRO A 257 -12.95 -0.81 -24.95
CA PRO A 257 -12.69 0.06 -23.79
C PRO A 257 -12.22 1.48 -24.12
N GLU A 258 -11.36 1.62 -25.13
CA GLU A 258 -10.82 2.92 -25.57
C GLU A 258 -11.92 3.82 -26.17
N ALA A 259 -12.82 3.26 -26.97
CA ALA A 259 -13.95 4.01 -27.54
C ALA A 259 -14.94 4.44 -26.45
N ALA A 260 -15.10 3.62 -25.41
CA ALA A 260 -15.91 3.98 -24.24
C ALA A 260 -15.26 5.11 -23.43
N ALA A 261 -13.93 5.08 -23.23
CA ALA A 261 -13.20 6.14 -22.54
C ALA A 261 -13.28 7.48 -23.30
N GLU A 262 -13.12 7.46 -24.62
CA GLU A 262 -13.26 8.65 -25.47
C GLU A 262 -14.69 9.22 -25.43
N ALA A 263 -15.70 8.34 -25.46
CA ALA A 263 -17.09 8.74 -25.35
C ALA A 263 -17.42 9.36 -23.97
N VAL A 264 -16.82 8.86 -22.88
CA VAL A 264 -16.91 9.48 -21.55
C VAL A 264 -16.27 10.85 -21.56
N ALA A 265 -15.05 11.00 -22.10
CA ALA A 265 -14.37 12.30 -22.18
C ALA A 265 -15.21 13.34 -22.95
N GLU A 266 -15.80 12.94 -24.08
CA GLU A 266 -16.65 13.81 -24.89
C GLU A 266 -17.96 14.20 -24.18
N ALA A 267 -18.62 13.24 -23.54
CA ALA A 267 -19.83 13.51 -22.76
C ALA A 267 -19.54 14.43 -21.55
N SER A 268 -18.42 14.22 -20.86
CA SER A 268 -17.96 15.07 -19.76
C SER A 268 -17.71 16.51 -20.23
N ARG A 269 -17.01 16.71 -21.36
CA ARG A 269 -16.79 18.06 -21.93
C ARG A 269 -18.10 18.80 -22.19
N LYS A 270 -19.10 18.12 -22.77
CA LYS A 270 -20.42 18.71 -23.03
C LYS A 270 -21.15 19.09 -21.74
N ALA A 271 -21.07 18.23 -20.72
CA ALA A 271 -21.69 18.47 -19.42
C ALA A 271 -21.03 19.63 -18.65
N VAL A 272 -19.69 19.72 -18.65
CA VAL A 272 -18.96 20.86 -18.06
C VAL A 272 -19.37 22.16 -18.73
N ALA A 273 -19.36 22.21 -20.06
CA ALA A 273 -19.75 23.41 -20.80
C ALA A 273 -21.21 23.83 -20.51
N LEU A 274 -22.10 22.87 -20.22
CA LEU A 274 -23.49 23.17 -19.84
C LEU A 274 -23.60 23.70 -18.42
N ALA A 275 -22.86 23.12 -17.46
CA ALA A 275 -22.84 23.58 -16.07
C ALA A 275 -22.33 25.02 -15.94
N LEU A 276 -21.27 25.37 -16.67
CA LEU A 276 -20.71 26.73 -16.69
C LEU A 276 -21.72 27.77 -17.21
N ARG A 277 -22.43 27.45 -18.31
CA ARG A 277 -23.47 28.35 -18.83
C ARG A 277 -24.61 28.57 -17.83
N TRP A 278 -25.01 27.53 -17.12
CA TRP A 278 -26.02 27.64 -16.06
C TRP A 278 -25.56 28.52 -14.90
N GLU A 279 -24.29 28.43 -14.52
CA GLU A 279 -23.70 29.29 -13.49
C GLU A 279 -23.66 30.76 -13.93
N GLU A 280 -23.24 31.02 -15.18
CA GLU A 280 -23.24 32.37 -15.78
C GLU A 280 -24.65 32.98 -15.83
N GLU A 281 -25.65 32.21 -16.25
CA GLU A 281 -27.06 32.64 -16.29
C GLU A 281 -27.59 32.95 -14.87
N ALA A 282 -27.26 32.12 -13.88
CA ALA A 282 -27.65 32.33 -12.49
C ALA A 282 -26.95 33.57 -11.87
N GLY A 283 -25.68 33.79 -12.21
CA GLY A 283 -24.91 34.97 -11.78
C GLY A 283 -25.42 36.27 -12.41
N ALA A 284 -25.72 36.26 -13.71
CA ALA A 284 -26.28 37.41 -14.42
C ALA A 284 -27.68 37.80 -13.90
N THR A 285 -28.47 36.82 -13.46
CA THR A 285 -29.79 37.06 -12.85
C THR A 285 -29.67 37.71 -11.47
N ASN A 286 -28.60 37.43 -10.71
CA ASN A 286 -28.34 38.05 -9.41
C ASN A 286 -27.74 39.47 -9.52
N GLU A 287 -27.02 39.80 -10.59
CA GLU A 287 -26.50 41.16 -10.84
C GLU A 287 -27.54 42.10 -11.46
N ALA A 288 -28.54 41.56 -12.16
CA ALA A 288 -29.61 42.33 -12.79
C ALA A 288 -30.68 42.83 -11.81
N ASP A 289 -30.61 42.45 -10.53
CA ASP A 289 -31.53 42.91 -9.48
C ASP A 289 -30.82 43.66 -8.33
N PRO A 290 -30.44 44.93 -8.52
CA PRO A 290 -30.21 45.85 -7.43
C PRO A 290 -31.42 46.77 -7.24
N GLN A 291 -32.58 46.23 -6.79
CA GLN A 291 -33.50 46.80 -5.77
C GLN A 291 -34.89 46.15 -5.75
#